data_AF-A0AAD7W4Q8-F1
#
_entry.id   AF-A0AAD7W4Q8-F1
#
_cell.length_a   1.000
_cell.length_b   1.000
_cell.length_c   1.000
_cell.angle_alpha   90.00
_cell.angle_beta   90.00
_cell.angle_gamma   90.00
#
_symmetry.space_group_name_H-M   'P 1'
#
loop_
_entity.id
_entity.type
_entity.pdbx_description
1 polymer ?
#
loop_
_entity_poly.entity_id
_entity_poly.type
_entity_poly.pdbx_seq_one_letter_code
_entity_poly.pdbx_strand_id
1 'polypeptide(L)'
;MNIASKAGIVMALSQRLLEFVSEDKIDMTKLRDQKTNKAQSKGVGKQFKRIAASLKKEKECEVKNPALSLCEEGKNICDLLKKELANRSRVESCHQEDIAAAIRDLVEKASNIAQLVHMISETYVQVSDKYLMDRMSNLTTLMSLEVGSNQFVKARLELQKGCQEAQKGILELVQRNREEFDEKIDKRIDSINHNLKSVLPTPSREEQKAIEDTVHKAPQEILKEISAEDADQFC
;
A
#
# COMPACT_ATOMS: atom_id res chain seq x y z
N MET A 1 -20.10 -1.33 1.98
CA MET A 1 -18.77 -1.68 1.43
C MET A 1 -17.75 -1.30 2.48
N ASN A 2 -17.13 -2.28 3.13
CA ASN A 2 -16.10 -2.03 4.13
C ASN A 2 -14.82 -1.47 3.47
N ILE A 3 -13.87 -1.03 4.30
CA ILE A 3 -12.57 -0.50 3.87
C ILE A 3 -11.83 -1.51 2.97
N ALA A 4 -11.99 -2.82 3.22
CA ALA A 4 -11.37 -3.88 2.44
C ALA A 4 -11.76 -3.84 0.95
N SER A 5 -13.06 -3.75 0.65
CA SER A 5 -13.55 -3.63 -0.73
C SER A 5 -13.11 -2.37 -1.46
N LYS A 6 -12.71 -1.32 -0.72
CA LYS A 6 -12.28 -0.03 -1.28
C LYS A 6 -10.78 0.03 -1.54
N ALA A 7 -9.97 -0.72 -0.80
CA ALA A 7 -8.52 -0.78 -0.99
C ALA A 7 -8.15 -1.26 -2.41
N GLY A 8 -8.83 -2.29 -2.92
CA GLY A 8 -8.63 -2.75 -4.30
C GLY A 8 -8.99 -1.67 -5.34
N ILE A 9 -10.02 -0.86 -5.08
CA ILE A 9 -10.38 0.25 -5.97
C ILE A 9 -9.31 1.36 -5.90
N VAL A 10 -8.81 1.70 -4.72
CA VAL A 10 -7.72 2.68 -4.54
C VAL A 10 -6.48 2.24 -5.32
N MET A 11 -6.06 0.98 -5.19
CA MET A 11 -4.95 0.42 -5.94
C MET A 11 -5.16 0.52 -7.46
N ALA A 12 -6.34 0.14 -7.96
CA ALA A 12 -6.66 0.24 -9.38
C ALA A 12 -6.63 1.69 -9.90
N LEU A 13 -7.06 2.66 -9.09
CA LEU A 13 -6.96 4.08 -9.43
C LEU A 13 -5.51 4.57 -9.46
N SER A 14 -4.68 4.14 -8.50
CA SER A 14 -3.25 4.46 -8.49
C SER A 14 -2.55 3.87 -9.71
N GLN A 15 -2.84 2.61 -10.06
CA GLN A 15 -2.30 1.97 -11.26
C GLN A 15 -2.71 2.71 -12.54
N ARG A 16 -3.94 3.21 -12.60
CA ARG A 16 -4.39 4.01 -13.74
C ARG A 16 -3.65 5.35 -13.86
N LEU A 17 -3.17 5.93 -12.76
CA LEU A 17 -2.30 7.11 -12.83
C LEU A 17 -0.93 6.77 -13.40
N LEU A 18 -0.41 5.57 -13.10
CA LEU A 18 0.86 5.09 -13.63
C LEU A 18 0.84 4.95 -15.16
N GLU A 19 -0.32 4.68 -15.77
CA GLU A 19 -0.46 4.64 -17.24
C GLU A 19 -0.09 5.97 -17.92
N PHE A 20 -0.19 7.09 -17.18
CA PHE A 20 0.20 8.41 -17.68
C PHE A 20 1.70 8.70 -17.54
N VAL A 21 2.48 7.78 -16.99
CA VAL A 21 3.93 7.90 -16.83
C VAL A 21 4.62 7.03 -17.88
N SER A 22 5.66 7.56 -18.53
CA SER A 22 6.52 6.81 -19.45
C SER A 22 7.97 7.11 -19.09
N GLU A 23 8.70 6.08 -18.66
CA GLU A 23 9.97 6.24 -17.95
C GLU A 23 9.76 7.25 -16.82
N ASP A 24 10.51 8.36 -16.77
CA ASP A 24 10.42 9.38 -15.71
C ASP A 24 9.58 10.61 -16.08
N LYS A 25 8.82 10.56 -17.18
CA LYS A 25 8.07 11.73 -17.67
C LYS A 25 6.59 11.44 -17.83
N ILE A 26 5.81 12.52 -17.82
CA ILE A 26 4.37 12.45 -18.04
C ILE A 26 4.10 12.32 -19.53
N ASP A 27 3.43 11.23 -19.91
CA ASP A 27 2.95 11.01 -21.26
C ASP A 27 1.73 11.91 -21.52
N MET A 28 2.02 13.10 -22.04
CA MET A 28 1.01 14.10 -22.38
C MET A 28 0.02 13.61 -23.45
N THR A 29 0.37 12.60 -24.26
CA THR A 29 -0.55 12.05 -25.26
C THR A 29 -1.64 11.19 -24.61
N LYS A 30 -1.28 10.43 -23.57
CA LYS A 30 -2.21 9.64 -22.76
C LYS A 30 -2.98 10.49 -21.76
N LEU A 31 -2.33 11.50 -21.16
CA LEU A 31 -2.96 12.39 -20.20
C LEU A 31 -4.01 13.30 -20.86
N ARG A 32 -3.83 13.69 -22.12
CA ARG A 32 -4.72 14.60 -22.83
C ARG A 32 -5.85 13.85 -23.52
N ASP A 33 -7.09 14.19 -23.20
CA ASP A 33 -8.25 13.75 -23.97
C ASP A 33 -8.26 14.49 -25.32
N GLN A 34 -8.07 13.73 -26.41
CA GLN A 34 -8.01 14.27 -27.77
C GLN A 34 -9.32 14.94 -28.23
N LYS A 35 -10.47 14.56 -27.65
CA LYS A 35 -11.80 15.11 -27.99
C LYS A 35 -12.16 16.32 -27.16
N THR A 36 -11.81 16.32 -25.87
CA THR A 36 -12.26 17.36 -24.93
C THR A 36 -11.17 18.32 -24.48
N ASN A 37 -9.92 18.07 -24.86
CA ASN A 37 -8.73 18.84 -24.48
C ASN A 37 -8.55 18.99 -22.94
N LYS A 38 -9.12 18.05 -22.17
CA LYS A 38 -9.05 18.01 -20.71
C LYS A 38 -8.14 16.87 -20.27
N ALA A 39 -7.60 16.97 -19.05
CA ALA A 39 -6.82 15.89 -18.46
C ALA A 39 -7.72 14.66 -18.20
N GLN A 40 -7.32 13.49 -18.69
CA GLN A 40 -7.98 12.20 -18.46
C GLN A 40 -7.98 11.82 -16.98
N SER A 41 -7.01 12.30 -16.21
CA SER A 41 -6.92 12.16 -14.75
C SER A 41 -8.11 12.78 -14.00
N LYS A 42 -8.90 13.68 -14.61
CA LYS A 42 -10.09 14.28 -13.97
C LYS A 42 -11.10 13.24 -13.50
N GLY A 43 -11.29 12.17 -14.27
CA GLY A 43 -12.16 11.06 -13.90
C GLY A 43 -11.65 10.33 -12.65
N VAL A 44 -10.33 10.10 -12.60
CA VAL A 44 -9.63 9.43 -11.50
C VAL A 44 -9.71 10.25 -10.21
N GLY A 45 -9.44 11.56 -10.26
CA GLY A 45 -9.52 12.44 -9.08
C GLY A 45 -10.92 12.51 -8.47
N LYS A 46 -11.98 12.47 -9.28
CA LYS A 46 -13.36 12.38 -8.78
C LYS A 46 -13.61 11.06 -8.04
N GLN A 47 -13.03 9.96 -8.50
CA GLN A 47 -13.17 8.67 -7.85
C GLN A 47 -12.44 8.64 -6.50
N PHE A 48 -11.20 9.14 -6.42
CA PHE A 48 -10.50 9.32 -5.14
C PHE A 48 -11.32 10.14 -4.15
N LYS A 49 -11.91 11.27 -4.57
CA LYS A 49 -12.78 12.09 -3.73
C LYS A 49 -14.01 11.31 -3.23
N ARG A 50 -14.65 10.53 -4.10
CA ARG A 50 -15.82 9.71 -3.75
C ARG A 50 -15.46 8.62 -2.74
N ILE A 51 -14.32 7.96 -2.92
CA ILE A 51 -13.84 6.92 -2.02
C ILE A 51 -13.49 7.53 -0.67
N ALA A 52 -12.74 8.64 -0.63
CA ALA A 52 -12.42 9.35 0.61
C ALA A 52 -13.67 9.74 1.40
N ALA A 53 -14.69 10.30 0.74
CA ALA A 53 -15.96 10.64 1.37
C ALA A 53 -16.70 9.42 1.92
N SER A 54 -16.57 8.26 1.27
CA SER A 54 -17.12 7.01 1.77
C SER A 54 -16.33 6.45 2.94
N LEU A 55 -15.00 6.50 2.90
CA LEU A 55 -14.12 6.03 3.97
C LEU A 55 -14.35 6.82 5.27
N LYS A 56 -14.59 8.13 5.18
CA LYS A 56 -14.91 8.99 6.35
C LYS A 56 -16.14 8.52 7.13
N LYS A 57 -17.09 7.84 6.48
CA LYS A 57 -18.33 7.33 7.09
C LYS A 57 -18.17 5.95 7.75
N GLU A 58 -17.08 5.25 7.47
CA GLU A 58 -16.81 3.93 8.04
C GLU A 58 -16.31 4.06 9.49
N LYS A 59 -16.48 3.00 10.28
CA LYS A 59 -15.95 2.93 11.65
C LYS A 59 -14.42 3.06 11.66
N GLU A 60 -13.88 3.57 12.77
CA GLU A 60 -12.43 3.66 12.93
C GLU A 60 -11.77 2.28 12.91
N CYS A 61 -10.70 2.17 12.13
CA CYS A 61 -9.81 1.03 12.10
C CYS A 61 -8.42 1.48 11.69
N GLU A 62 -7.41 0.64 11.96
CA GLU A 62 -6.00 0.94 11.69
C GLU A 62 -5.72 1.36 10.24
N VAL A 63 -6.39 0.73 9.27
CA VAL A 63 -6.19 0.98 7.83
C VAL A 63 -6.92 2.23 7.32
N LYS A 64 -7.83 2.82 8.10
CA LYS A 64 -8.71 3.91 7.64
C LYS A 64 -7.92 5.18 7.32
N ASN A 65 -7.07 5.62 8.25
CA ASN A 65 -6.31 6.86 8.10
C ASN A 65 -5.26 6.77 6.97
N PRO A 66 -4.47 5.69 6.85
CA PRO A 66 -3.61 5.48 5.69
C PRO A 66 -4.37 5.51 4.36
N ALA A 67 -5.52 4.84 4.28
CA ALA A 67 -6.33 4.83 3.06
C ALA A 67 -6.89 6.22 2.71
N LEU A 68 -7.28 7.02 3.70
CA LEU A 68 -7.71 8.41 3.51
C LEU A 68 -6.57 9.30 3.01
N SER A 69 -5.39 9.19 3.62
CA SER A 69 -4.18 9.90 3.21
C SER A 69 -3.85 9.60 1.74
N LEU A 70 -3.89 8.34 1.32
CA LEU A 70 -3.68 7.98 -0.10
C LEU A 70 -4.73 8.57 -1.04
N CYS A 71 -6.00 8.63 -0.63
CA CYS A 71 -7.02 9.22 -1.47
C CYS A 71 -6.81 10.73 -1.65
N GLU A 72 -6.34 11.44 -0.62
CA GLU A 72 -6.03 12.87 -0.74
C GLU A 72 -4.72 13.09 -1.54
N GLU A 73 -3.69 12.26 -1.36
CA GLU A 73 -2.48 12.26 -2.19
C GLU A 73 -2.82 12.05 -3.67
N GLY A 74 -3.60 11.01 -4.01
CA GLY A 74 -4.01 10.72 -5.39
C GLY A 74 -4.85 11.84 -6.01
N LYS A 75 -5.68 12.53 -5.22
CA LYS A 75 -6.42 13.71 -5.66
C LYS A 75 -5.48 14.89 -5.95
N ASN A 76 -4.51 15.15 -5.06
CA ASN A 76 -3.54 16.23 -5.25
C ASN A 76 -2.70 16.00 -6.51
N ILE A 77 -2.26 14.76 -6.77
CA ILE A 77 -1.57 14.37 -8.00
C ILE A 77 -2.45 14.65 -9.23
N CYS A 78 -3.74 14.30 -9.19
CA CYS A 78 -4.66 14.62 -10.29
C CYS A 78 -4.77 16.14 -10.55
N ASP A 79 -4.74 16.96 -9.50
CA ASP A 79 -4.76 18.42 -9.60
C ASP A 79 -3.43 18.97 -10.15
N LEU A 80 -2.28 18.39 -9.78
CA LEU A 80 -0.96 18.73 -10.35
C LEU A 80 -0.91 18.40 -11.85
N LEU A 81 -1.32 17.20 -12.25
CA LEU A 81 -1.40 16.80 -13.66
C LEU A 81 -2.28 17.74 -14.49
N LYS A 82 -3.35 18.27 -13.89
CA LYS A 82 -4.22 19.25 -14.55
C LYS A 82 -3.54 20.61 -14.73
N LYS A 83 -2.73 21.05 -13.77
CA LYS A 83 -1.95 22.29 -13.86
C LYS A 83 -0.86 22.18 -14.92
N GLU A 84 -0.15 21.06 -14.96
CA GLU A 84 0.86 20.76 -16.00
C GLU A 84 0.25 20.82 -17.41
N LEU A 85 -0.96 20.29 -17.59
CA LEU A 85 -1.64 20.37 -18.87
C LEU A 85 -2.07 21.81 -19.26
N ALA A 86 -2.22 22.71 -18.28
CA ALA A 86 -2.60 24.11 -18.50
C ALA A 86 -1.39 25.01 -18.78
N ASN A 87 -0.21 24.70 -18.24
CA ASN A 87 1.01 25.45 -18.44
C ASN A 87 1.65 25.08 -19.79
N ARG A 88 1.36 25.85 -20.84
CA ARG A 88 1.91 25.66 -22.20
C ARG A 88 3.36 26.14 -22.37
N SER A 89 3.93 26.83 -21.39
CA SER A 89 5.27 27.42 -21.48
C SER A 89 6.29 26.53 -20.76
N ARG A 90 7.07 25.80 -21.57
CA ARG A 90 8.36 25.19 -21.23
C ARG A 90 8.37 24.43 -19.89
N VAL A 91 7.96 23.16 -19.97
CA VAL A 91 8.17 22.15 -18.92
C VAL A 91 9.61 22.23 -18.41
N GLU A 92 9.78 22.68 -17.18
CA GLU A 92 10.99 22.36 -16.43
C GLU A 92 10.97 20.84 -16.21
N SER A 93 11.91 20.12 -16.82
CA SER A 93 11.96 18.64 -16.78
C SER A 93 11.85 18.06 -15.37
N CYS A 94 12.35 18.81 -14.38
CA CYS A 94 12.30 18.50 -12.95
C CYS A 94 10.87 18.30 -12.42
N HIS A 95 9.91 19.16 -12.80
CA HIS A 95 8.53 19.04 -12.29
C HIS A 95 7.80 17.79 -12.80
N GLN A 96 8.15 17.28 -13.98
CA GLN A 96 7.55 16.04 -14.49
C GLN A 96 8.11 14.80 -13.80
N GLU A 97 9.41 14.81 -13.50
CA GLU A 97 10.09 13.76 -12.76
C GLU A 97 9.53 13.65 -11.33
N ASP A 98 9.30 14.79 -10.66
CA ASP A 98 8.68 14.83 -9.34
C ASP A 98 7.25 14.26 -9.32
N ILE A 99 6.43 14.60 -10.32
CA ILE A 99 5.06 14.07 -10.42
C ILE A 99 5.09 12.57 -10.75
N ALA A 100 6.01 12.12 -11.60
CA ALA A 100 6.18 10.71 -11.91
C ALA A 100 6.62 9.91 -10.67
N ALA A 101 7.55 10.44 -9.87
CA ALA A 101 7.96 9.86 -8.59
C ALA A 101 6.77 9.77 -7.62
N ALA A 102 6.01 10.85 -7.44
CA ALA A 102 4.83 10.87 -6.58
C ALA A 102 3.75 9.85 -7.00
N ILE A 103 3.58 9.61 -8.31
CA ILE A 103 2.66 8.56 -8.81
C ILE A 103 3.15 7.17 -8.44
N ARG A 104 4.45 6.90 -8.56
CA ARG A 104 5.04 5.59 -8.19
C ARG A 104 4.91 5.34 -6.69
N ASP A 105 5.23 6.33 -5.87
CA ASP A 105 5.06 6.26 -4.40
C ASP A 105 3.61 5.97 -4.02
N LEU A 106 2.65 6.63 -4.69
CA LEU A 106 1.23 6.39 -4.48
C LEU A 106 0.84 4.93 -4.82
N VAL A 107 1.39 4.37 -5.90
CA VAL A 107 1.14 2.97 -6.30
C VAL A 107 1.73 2.00 -5.27
N GLU A 108 2.94 2.24 -4.80
CA GLU A 108 3.60 1.42 -3.79
C GLU A 108 2.77 1.38 -2.50
N LYS A 109 2.45 2.56 -1.94
CA LYS A 109 1.64 2.65 -0.71
C LYS A 109 0.26 2.02 -0.89
N ALA A 110 -0.39 2.22 -2.04
CA ALA A 110 -1.70 1.61 -2.32
C ALA A 110 -1.63 0.09 -2.43
N SER A 111 -0.56 -0.44 -3.02
CA SER A 111 -0.27 -1.87 -3.09
C SER A 111 -0.09 -2.47 -1.69
N ASN A 112 0.64 -1.79 -0.80
CA ASN A 112 0.85 -2.24 0.58
C ASN A 112 -0.49 -2.33 1.34
N ILE A 113 -1.35 -1.31 1.23
CA ILE A 113 -2.68 -1.35 1.84
C ILE A 113 -3.55 -2.48 1.26
N ALA A 114 -3.53 -2.67 -0.05
CA ALA A 114 -4.32 -3.74 -0.68
C ALA A 114 -3.88 -5.13 -0.22
N GLN A 115 -2.57 -5.36 -0.08
CA GLN A 115 -2.01 -6.62 0.42
C GLN A 115 -2.35 -6.86 1.89
N LEU A 116 -2.22 -5.84 2.74
CA LEU A 116 -2.60 -5.92 4.16
C LEU A 116 -4.09 -6.27 4.32
N VAL A 117 -4.94 -5.60 3.56
CA VAL A 117 -6.38 -5.86 3.54
C VAL A 117 -6.70 -7.27 3.08
N HIS A 118 -6.00 -7.76 2.06
CA HIS A 118 -6.16 -9.12 1.56
C HIS A 118 -5.80 -10.15 2.65
N MET A 119 -4.67 -9.96 3.34
CA MET A 119 -4.24 -10.82 4.45
C MET A 119 -5.27 -10.86 5.58
N ILE A 120 -5.81 -9.71 6.00
CA ILE A 120 -6.84 -9.66 7.05
C ILE A 120 -8.11 -10.40 6.62
N SER A 121 -8.52 -10.21 5.37
CA SER A 121 -9.73 -10.82 4.83
C SER A 121 -9.58 -12.34 4.71
N GLU A 122 -8.43 -12.81 4.23
CA GLU A 122 -8.11 -14.23 4.12
C GLU A 122 -8.02 -14.88 5.51
N THR A 123 -7.34 -14.23 6.46
CA THR A 123 -7.27 -14.70 7.85
C THR A 123 -8.66 -14.80 8.47
N TYR A 124 -9.54 -13.82 8.23
CA TYR A 124 -10.91 -13.87 8.72
C TYR A 124 -11.70 -15.07 8.17
N VAL A 125 -11.60 -15.35 6.86
CA VAL A 125 -12.28 -16.50 6.24
C VAL A 125 -11.76 -17.80 6.86
N GLN A 126 -10.44 -17.93 7.02
CA GLN A 126 -9.84 -19.12 7.65
C GLN A 126 -10.27 -19.29 9.10
N VAL A 127 -10.34 -18.20 9.87
CA VAL A 127 -10.81 -18.24 11.27
C VAL A 127 -12.27 -18.67 11.33
N SER A 128 -13.11 -18.08 10.47
CA SER A 128 -14.52 -18.39 10.42
C SER A 128 -14.76 -19.86 10.13
N ASP A 129 -14.14 -20.36 9.06
CA ASP A 129 -14.32 -21.72 8.55
C ASP A 129 -13.79 -22.77 9.54
N LYS A 130 -12.56 -22.60 10.03
CA LYS A 130 -11.88 -23.63 10.86
C LYS A 130 -12.27 -23.61 12.34
N TYR A 131 -12.67 -22.46 12.88
CA TYR A 131 -12.77 -22.30 14.34
C TYR A 131 -14.12 -21.76 14.84
N LEU A 132 -14.89 -21.05 14.02
CA LEU A 132 -16.16 -20.44 14.48
C LEU A 132 -17.40 -21.22 14.06
N MET A 133 -17.45 -21.77 12.84
CA MET A 133 -18.66 -22.43 12.30
C MET A 133 -19.12 -23.64 13.13
N ASP A 134 -18.19 -24.50 13.53
CA ASP A 134 -18.50 -25.66 14.38
C ASP A 134 -18.99 -25.24 15.77
N ARG A 135 -18.44 -24.15 16.31
CA ARG A 135 -18.83 -23.64 17.63
C ARG A 135 -20.21 -22.99 17.62
N MET A 136 -20.53 -22.28 16.53
CA MET A 136 -21.88 -21.77 16.30
C MET A 136 -22.89 -22.92 16.21
N SER A 137 -22.56 -24.00 15.49
CA SER A 137 -23.42 -25.18 15.38
C SER A 137 -23.63 -25.89 16.73
N ASN A 138 -22.56 -26.03 17.53
CA ASN A 138 -22.64 -26.59 18.88
C ASN A 138 -23.48 -25.70 19.83
N LEU A 139 -23.37 -24.38 19.71
CA LEU A 139 -24.19 -23.45 20.49
C LEU A 139 -25.68 -23.58 20.14
N THR A 140 -26.03 -23.66 18.86
CA THR A 140 -27.42 -23.90 18.42
C THR A 140 -27.94 -25.23 18.96
N THR A 141 -27.13 -26.28 18.93
CA THR A 141 -27.47 -27.59 19.51
C THR A 141 -27.69 -27.49 21.02
N LEU A 142 -26.88 -26.68 21.73
CA LEU A 142 -27.04 -26.48 23.16
C LEU A 142 -28.32 -25.70 23.51
N MET A 143 -28.72 -24.75 22.65
CA MET A 143 -29.95 -23.97 22.80
C MET A 143 -31.23 -24.80 22.57
N SER A 144 -31.15 -25.91 21.86
CA SER A 144 -32.30 -26.80 21.61
C SER A 144 -32.45 -27.92 22.64
N LEU A 145 -31.48 -28.10 23.54
CA LEU A 145 -31.50 -29.13 24.57
C LEU A 145 -32.17 -28.64 25.87
N GLU A 146 -32.80 -29.57 26.58
CA GLU A 146 -33.34 -29.30 27.92
C GLU A 146 -32.23 -29.08 28.94
N VAL A 147 -32.39 -28.02 29.73
CA VAL A 147 -31.46 -27.62 30.79
C VAL A 147 -31.38 -28.71 31.85
N GLY A 148 -30.17 -29.18 32.15
CA GLY A 148 -29.91 -30.19 33.19
C GLY A 148 -29.90 -31.64 32.69
N SER A 149 -30.23 -31.89 31.42
CA SER A 149 -30.05 -33.21 30.82
C SER A 149 -28.55 -33.59 30.75
N ASN A 150 -28.23 -34.89 30.80
CA ASN A 150 -26.84 -35.35 30.65
C ASN A 150 -26.25 -34.94 29.29
N GLN A 151 -27.09 -34.88 28.24
CA GLN A 151 -26.70 -34.39 26.91
C GLN A 151 -26.36 -32.89 26.94
N PHE A 152 -27.12 -32.08 27.67
CA PHE A 152 -26.81 -30.65 27.86
C PHE A 152 -25.45 -30.46 28.54
N VAL A 153 -25.16 -31.22 29.59
CA VAL A 153 -23.87 -31.12 30.31
C VAL A 153 -22.70 -31.51 29.40
N LYS A 154 -22.83 -32.58 28.63
CA LYS A 154 -21.81 -33.01 27.65
C LYS A 154 -21.61 -31.97 26.55
N ALA A 155 -22.67 -31.50 25.90
CA ALA A 155 -22.61 -30.49 24.85
C ALA A 155 -21.99 -29.18 25.36
N ARG A 156 -22.27 -28.79 26.62
CA ARG A 156 -21.67 -27.61 27.26
C ARG A 156 -20.17 -27.77 27.45
N LEU A 157 -19.72 -28.95 27.91
CA LEU A 157 -18.30 -29.24 28.13
C LEU A 157 -17.53 -29.27 26.80
N GLU A 158 -18.10 -29.91 25.77
CA GLU A 158 -17.52 -29.95 24.42
C GLU A 158 -17.43 -28.56 23.79
N LEU A 159 -18.47 -27.73 23.94
CA LEU A 159 -18.44 -26.34 23.49
C LEU A 159 -17.36 -25.55 24.22
N GLN A 160 -17.26 -25.68 25.55
CA GLN A 160 -16.26 -24.97 26.34
C GLN A 160 -14.83 -25.36 25.94
N LYS A 161 -14.55 -26.67 25.85
CA LYS A 161 -13.25 -27.18 25.40
C LYS A 161 -12.95 -26.71 23.98
N GLY A 162 -13.95 -26.79 23.10
CA GLY A 162 -13.85 -26.35 21.73
C GLY A 162 -13.56 -24.85 21.58
N CYS A 163 -14.12 -24.00 22.45
CA CYS A 163 -13.82 -22.57 22.49
C CYS A 163 -12.38 -22.30 22.93
N GLN A 164 -11.85 -23.06 23.90
CA GLN A 164 -10.45 -22.93 24.33
C GLN A 164 -9.48 -23.34 23.21
N GLU A 165 -9.76 -24.47 22.55
CA GLU A 165 -8.97 -24.93 21.40
C GLU A 165 -9.04 -23.95 20.23
N ALA A 166 -10.23 -23.40 19.93
CA ALA A 166 -10.41 -22.38 18.92
C ALA A 166 -9.61 -21.11 19.25
N GLN A 167 -9.66 -20.62 20.49
CA GLN A 167 -8.92 -19.44 20.91
C GLN A 167 -7.41 -19.63 20.73
N LYS A 168 -6.87 -20.79 21.13
CA LYS A 168 -5.46 -21.12 20.95
C LYS A 168 -5.10 -21.23 19.46
N GLY A 169 -5.90 -21.95 18.68
CA GLY A 169 -5.68 -22.15 17.25
C GLY A 169 -5.76 -20.86 16.43
N ILE A 170 -6.68 -19.94 16.77
CA ILE A 170 -6.76 -18.63 16.14
C ILE A 170 -5.50 -17.81 16.42
N LEU A 171 -5.00 -17.81 17.66
CA LEU A 171 -3.77 -17.08 18.01
C LEU A 171 -2.57 -17.62 17.21
N GLU A 172 -2.40 -18.94 17.16
CA GLU A 172 -1.35 -19.60 16.39
C GLU A 172 -1.50 -19.32 14.87
N LEU A 173 -2.73 -19.33 14.35
CA LEU A 173 -3.00 -19.02 12.94
C LEU A 173 -2.63 -17.58 12.59
N VAL A 174 -3.01 -16.60 13.42
CA VAL A 174 -2.70 -15.19 13.17
C VAL A 174 -1.19 -14.94 13.22
N GLN A 175 -0.48 -15.57 14.16
CA GLN A 175 0.98 -15.50 14.23
C GLN A 175 1.62 -16.08 12.96
N ARG A 176 1.21 -17.28 12.57
CA ARG A 176 1.71 -17.93 11.34
C ARG A 176 1.43 -17.10 10.10
N ASN A 177 0.21 -16.59 9.93
CA ASN A 177 -0.16 -15.78 8.77
C ASN A 177 0.67 -14.50 8.68
N ARG A 178 1.04 -13.91 9.82
CA ARG A 178 1.93 -12.75 9.87
C ARG A 178 3.34 -13.11 9.40
N GLU A 179 3.92 -14.18 9.92
CA GLU A 179 5.26 -14.64 9.52
C GLU A 179 5.31 -14.99 8.03
N GLU A 180 4.30 -15.73 7.54
CA GLU A 180 4.19 -16.05 6.11
C GLU A 180 4.00 -14.80 5.23
N PHE A 181 3.32 -13.77 5.74
CA PHE A 181 3.19 -12.50 5.03
C PHE A 181 4.54 -11.81 4.89
N ASP A 182 5.27 -11.64 5.98
CA ASP A 182 6.59 -11.00 5.98
C ASP A 182 7.55 -11.76 5.04
N GLU A 183 7.58 -13.10 5.13
CA GLU A 183 8.39 -13.94 4.24
C GLU A 183 8.00 -13.81 2.76
N LYS A 184 6.70 -13.69 2.45
CA LYS A 184 6.22 -13.46 1.07
C LYS A 184 6.63 -12.09 0.55
N ILE A 185 6.65 -11.06 1.39
CA ILE A 185 7.12 -9.72 1.01
C ILE A 185 8.61 -9.77 0.69
N ASP A 186 9.42 -10.36 1.56
CA ASP A 186 10.87 -10.48 1.37
C ASP A 186 11.21 -11.24 0.08
N LYS A 187 10.57 -12.40 -0.15
CA LYS A 187 10.74 -13.17 -1.39
C LYS A 187 10.38 -12.37 -2.64
N ARG A 188 9.35 -11.53 -2.58
CA ARG A 188 8.98 -10.66 -3.71
C ARG A 188 10.01 -9.58 -3.94
N ILE A 189 10.53 -8.95 -2.89
CA ILE A 189 11.62 -7.97 -2.98
C ILE A 189 12.85 -8.62 -3.62
N ASP A 190 13.25 -9.80 -3.16
CA ASP A 190 14.40 -10.53 -3.69
C ASP A 190 14.20 -10.91 -5.17
N SER A 191 13.01 -11.40 -5.53
CA SER A 191 12.67 -11.73 -6.91
C SER A 191 12.71 -10.49 -7.82
N ILE A 192 12.17 -9.36 -7.36
CA ILE A 192 12.24 -8.09 -8.11
C ILE A 192 13.68 -7.66 -8.27
N ASN A 193 14.47 -7.66 -7.20
CA ASN A 193 15.88 -7.28 -7.23
C ASN A 193 16.70 -8.19 -8.16
N HIS A 194 16.43 -9.49 -8.16
CA HIS A 194 17.07 -10.44 -9.05
C HIS A 194 16.74 -10.17 -10.52
N ASN A 195 15.45 -9.99 -10.84
CA ASN A 195 14.99 -9.71 -12.19
C ASN A 195 15.45 -8.34 -12.70
N LEU A 196 15.54 -7.33 -11.83
CA LEU A 196 16.09 -6.03 -12.21
C LEU A 196 17.59 -6.15 -12.49
N LYS A 197 18.36 -6.80 -11.61
CA LYS A 197 19.80 -7.02 -11.82
C LYS A 197 20.11 -7.79 -13.11
N SER A 198 19.24 -8.68 -13.55
CA SER A 198 19.46 -9.45 -14.79
C SER A 198 19.17 -8.66 -16.07
N VAL A 199 18.35 -7.60 -15.98
CA VAL A 199 17.97 -6.75 -17.12
C VAL A 199 18.79 -5.45 -17.17
N LEU A 200 19.30 -4.98 -16.02
CA LEU A 200 20.12 -3.77 -15.96
C LEU A 200 21.50 -4.04 -16.59
N PRO A 201 21.98 -3.17 -17.50
CA PRO A 201 23.32 -3.27 -18.04
C PRO A 201 24.34 -3.16 -16.90
N THR A 202 25.37 -4.00 -16.93
CA THR A 202 26.47 -3.92 -15.97
C THR A 202 27.12 -2.54 -16.11
N PRO A 203 27.16 -1.70 -15.05
CA PRO A 203 27.72 -0.37 -15.17
C PRO A 203 29.18 -0.49 -15.60
N SER A 204 29.59 0.31 -16.58
CA SER A 204 30.95 0.30 -17.09
C SER A 204 31.94 0.65 -15.98
N ARG A 205 33.20 0.24 -16.13
CA ARG A 205 34.25 0.53 -15.13
C ARG A 205 34.44 2.04 -14.90
N GLU A 206 34.10 2.85 -15.91
CA GLU A 206 34.15 4.32 -15.86
C GLU A 206 32.96 4.88 -15.06
N GLU A 207 31.75 4.36 -15.26
CA GLU A 207 30.56 4.74 -14.47
C GLU A 207 30.68 4.28 -13.02
N GLN A 208 31.21 3.08 -12.75
CA GLN A 208 31.48 2.60 -11.40
C GLN A 208 32.48 3.49 -10.66
N LYS A 209 33.59 3.86 -11.32
CA LYS A 209 34.57 4.80 -10.75
C LYS A 209 33.98 6.20 -10.53
N ALA A 210 33.20 6.71 -11.47
CA ALA A 210 32.55 8.02 -11.31
C ALA A 210 31.58 8.05 -10.13
N ILE A 211 30.81 6.96 -9.94
CA ILE A 211 29.88 6.82 -8.80
C ILE A 211 30.65 6.71 -7.48
N GLU A 212 31.70 5.87 -7.41
CA GLU A 212 32.55 5.74 -6.21
C GLU A 212 33.26 7.05 -5.86
N ASP A 213 33.82 7.76 -6.85
CA ASP A 213 34.47 9.05 -6.66
C ASP A 213 33.49 10.12 -6.17
N THR A 214 32.24 10.12 -6.66
CA THR A 214 31.21 11.08 -6.24
C THR A 214 30.73 10.79 -4.82
N VAL A 215 30.50 9.51 -4.47
CA VAL A 215 30.10 9.09 -3.12
C VAL A 215 31.20 9.33 -2.08
N HIS A 216 32.47 9.23 -2.47
CA HIS A 216 33.60 9.55 -1.57
C HIS A 216 33.91 11.05 -1.48
N LYS A 217 33.63 11.84 -2.53
CA LYS A 217 33.81 13.30 -2.50
C LYS A 217 32.68 14.02 -1.75
N ALA A 218 31.43 13.59 -1.89
CA ALA A 218 30.29 14.30 -1.32
C ALA A 218 30.38 14.50 0.21
N PRO A 219 30.78 13.51 1.04
CA PRO A 219 30.96 13.73 2.48
C PRO A 219 32.13 14.66 2.80
N GLN A 220 33.20 14.65 1.98
CA GLN A 220 34.41 15.45 2.23
C GLN A 220 34.25 16.92 1.83
N GLU A 221 33.44 17.23 0.82
CA GLU A 221 33.12 18.61 0.44
C GLU A 221 32.13 19.25 1.41
N ILE A 222 31.11 18.50 1.86
CA ILE A 222 30.18 18.95 2.91
C ILE A 222 30.93 19.22 4.23
N LEU A 223 31.88 18.36 4.61
CA LEU A 223 32.72 18.57 5.81
C LEU A 223 33.67 19.79 5.68
N LYS A 224 34.07 20.17 4.46
CA LYS A 224 34.92 21.34 4.23
C LYS A 224 34.15 22.64 4.22
N GLU A 225 32.93 22.66 3.67
CA GLU A 225 32.07 23.85 3.69
C GLU A 225 31.66 24.21 5.12
N ILE A 226 31.29 23.22 5.95
CA ILE A 226 30.96 23.44 7.37
C ILE A 226 32.18 23.96 8.15
N SER A 227 33.39 23.49 7.84
CA SER A 227 34.62 23.95 8.50
C SER A 227 35.09 25.35 8.06
N ALA A 228 34.62 25.86 6.92
CA ALA A 228 34.99 27.19 6.42
C ALA A 228 34.04 28.29 6.95
N GLU A 229 32.76 27.96 7.15
CA GLU A 229 31.78 28.90 7.73
C GLU A 229 32.06 29.20 9.22
N ASP A 230 32.68 28.27 9.96
CA ASP A 230 33.07 28.47 11.36
C ASP A 230 34.34 29.35 11.54
N ALA A 231 35.10 29.63 10.47
CA ALA A 231 36.32 30.45 10.55
C ALA A 231 36.06 31.95 10.40
N ASP A 232 34.95 32.34 9.76
CA ASP A 232 34.60 33.74 9.50
C ASP A 232 33.73 34.38 10.61
N GLN A 233 33.39 33.62 11.68
CA GLN A 233 32.63 34.14 12.81
C GLN A 233 33.49 34.65 13.99
N PHE A 234 34.83 34.65 13.85
CA PHE A 234 35.79 35.18 14.83
C PHE A 234 36.81 36.15 14.22
N CYS A 235 36.36 37.08 13.37
CA CYS A 235 37.09 38.31 13.04
C CYS A 235 36.21 39.53 13.29
#